data_AF-A0A251TLT6-F1
#
_entry.id   AF-A0A251TLT6-F1
#
_cell.length_a   1.000
_cell.length_b   1.000
_cell.length_c   1.000
_cell.angle_alpha   90.00
_cell.angle_beta   90.00
_cell.angle_gamma   90.00
#
_symmetry.space_group_name_H-M   'P 1'
#
loop_
_entity.id
_entity.type
_entity.pdbx_description
1 polymer ?
#
loop_
_entity_poly.entity_id
_entity_poly.type
_entity_poly.pdbx_seq_one_letter_code
_entity_poly.pdbx_strand_id
1 'polypeptide(L)'
;MDRGKLIEPELNKAIREAAISIIVFSRNYASSKWCLDEVLTIIEEQERLASKHDVVPVFYNVDPYDVKNQTGSFEEAFSWYDNIIETELDYQKKIEWLQKVKAWRVSLRKAGSLTGMVLANGHEAKFISNIVNVIRKKLNYKLLHIEGK
;
A
#
# COMPACT_ATOMS: atom_id res chain seq x y z
N MET A 1 -9.21 -16.45 12.28
CA MET A 1 -7.82 -16.72 11.89
C MET A 1 -7.15 -15.37 11.65
N ASP A 2 -6.38 -14.86 12.62
CA ASP A 2 -5.59 -13.62 12.48
C ASP A 2 -4.27 -13.95 11.77
N ARG A 3 -4.27 -13.97 10.44
CA ARG A 3 -3.05 -13.97 9.62
C ARG A 3 -2.94 -12.61 8.98
N GLY A 4 -1.91 -11.83 9.34
CA GLY A 4 -1.63 -10.51 8.75
C GLY A 4 -1.76 -9.29 9.68
N LYS A 5 -2.10 -9.46 10.95
CA LYS A 5 -2.09 -8.35 11.92
C LYS A 5 -0.82 -8.38 12.77
N LEU A 6 0.18 -7.58 12.37
CA LEU A 6 1.17 -7.09 13.33
C LEU A 6 0.48 -6.04 14.20
N ILE A 7 0.74 -6.00 15.50
CA ILE A 7 0.22 -4.89 16.33
C ILE A 7 0.87 -3.60 15.80
N GLU A 8 0.14 -2.48 15.81
CA GLU A 8 0.59 -1.20 15.23
C GLU A 8 2.07 -0.82 15.55
N PRO A 9 2.60 -1.01 16.79
CA PRO A 9 4.01 -0.75 17.07
C PRO A 9 4.99 -1.69 16.34
N GLU A 10 4.62 -2.95 16.18
CA GLU A 10 5.42 -4.00 15.53
C GLU A 10 5.42 -3.81 14.02
N LEU A 11 4.27 -3.44 13.45
CA LEU A 11 4.12 -3.07 12.04
C LEU A 11 5.01 -1.86 11.71
N ASN A 12 4.90 -0.81 12.51
CA ASN A 12 5.69 0.40 12.37
C ASN A 12 7.20 0.13 12.46
N LYS A 13 7.62 -0.72 13.41
CA LYS A 13 9.03 -1.12 13.54
C LYS A 13 9.50 -1.91 12.32
N ALA A 14 8.72 -2.90 11.88
CA ALA A 14 9.07 -3.73 10.73
C ALA A 14 9.22 -2.90 9.45
N ILE A 15 8.31 -1.94 9.20
CA ILE A 15 8.39 -1.04 8.04
C ILE A 15 9.65 -0.17 8.11
N ARG A 16 9.97 0.39 9.28
CA ARG A 16 11.17 1.22 9.47
C ARG A 16 12.48 0.48 9.26
N GLU A 17 12.54 -0.79 9.67
CA GLU A 17 13.73 -1.63 9.54
C GLU A 17 13.83 -2.28 8.14
N ALA A 18 12.71 -2.36 7.41
CA ALA A 18 12.70 -2.90 6.07
C ALA A 18 13.40 -1.97 5.07
N ALA A 19 14.24 -2.55 4.20
CA ALA A 19 14.84 -1.81 3.08
C ALA A 19 13.85 -1.61 1.92
N ILE A 20 12.88 -2.51 1.79
CA ILE A 20 11.89 -2.54 0.70
C ILE A 20 10.54 -2.99 1.24
N SER A 21 9.47 -2.26 0.94
CA SER A 21 8.08 -2.69 1.13
C SER A 21 7.44 -3.06 -0.21
N ILE A 22 6.68 -4.16 -0.24
CA ILE A 22 5.91 -4.59 -1.41
C ILE A 22 4.44 -4.45 -1.07
N ILE A 23 3.71 -3.67 -1.88
CA ILE A 23 2.26 -3.46 -1.69
C ILE A 23 1.52 -4.21 -2.77
N VAL A 24 0.73 -5.23 -2.41
CA VAL A 24 -0.02 -6.03 -3.37
C VAL A 24 -1.46 -5.54 -3.46
N PHE A 25 -1.72 -4.65 -4.41
CA PHE A 25 -3.06 -4.19 -4.72
C PHE A 25 -3.85 -5.29 -5.41
N SER A 26 -5.04 -5.58 -4.88
CA SER A 26 -6.01 -6.51 -5.44
C SER A 26 -7.39 -5.88 -5.43
N ARG A 27 -8.36 -6.51 -6.09
CA ARG A 27 -9.73 -5.99 -6.23
C ARG A 27 -10.35 -5.56 -4.89
N ASN A 28 -10.12 -6.33 -3.83
CA ASN A 28 -10.71 -6.09 -2.50
C ASN A 28 -9.75 -5.39 -1.53
N TYR A 29 -8.64 -4.81 -2.01
CA TYR A 29 -7.66 -4.18 -1.12
C TYR A 29 -8.30 -3.04 -0.31
N ALA A 30 -9.05 -2.17 -0.97
CA ALA A 30 -9.66 -1.00 -0.35
C ALA A 30 -10.86 -1.32 0.56
N SER A 31 -11.43 -2.53 0.51
CA SER A 31 -12.49 -2.89 1.48
C SER A 31 -11.94 -3.21 2.87
N SER A 32 -10.63 -3.40 2.99
CA SER A 32 -9.95 -3.68 4.26
C SER A 32 -9.38 -2.40 4.87
N LYS A 33 -9.99 -1.93 5.95
CA LYS A 33 -9.46 -0.82 6.78
C LYS A 33 -7.98 -1.03 7.14
N TRP A 34 -7.61 -2.28 7.41
CA TRP A 34 -6.24 -2.65 7.74
C TRP A 34 -5.28 -2.42 6.58
N CYS A 35 -5.64 -2.87 5.37
CA CYS A 35 -4.79 -2.69 4.20
C CYS A 35 -4.62 -1.20 3.85
N LEU A 36 -5.65 -0.39 4.11
CA LEU A 36 -5.61 1.07 3.95
C LEU A 36 -4.73 1.75 5.01
N ASP A 37 -4.75 1.26 6.25
CA ASP A 37 -3.83 1.71 7.31
C ASP A 37 -2.38 1.33 6.98
N GLU A 38 -2.14 0.11 6.50
CA GLU A 38 -0.80 -0.37 6.09
C GLU A 38 -0.20 0.48 4.96
N VAL A 39 -0.95 0.74 3.88
CA VAL A 39 -0.44 1.57 2.76
C VAL A 39 -0.18 3.01 3.23
N LEU A 40 -0.99 3.55 4.13
CA LEU A 40 -0.74 4.87 4.72
C LEU A 40 0.60 4.89 5.45
N THR A 41 0.80 3.96 6.39
CA THR A 41 2.06 3.87 7.15
C THR A 41 3.28 3.66 6.26
N ILE A 42 3.19 2.77 5.26
CA ILE A 42 4.31 2.51 4.34
C ILE A 42 4.69 3.77 3.57
N ILE A 43 3.71 4.53 3.07
CA ILE A 43 3.97 5.75 2.30
C ILE A 43 4.52 6.87 3.20
N GLU A 44 4.00 7.03 4.42
CA GLU A 44 4.53 8.00 5.39
C GLU A 44 5.99 7.68 5.76
N GLU A 45 6.30 6.41 6.02
CA GLU A 45 7.67 5.99 6.33
C GLU A 45 8.60 6.09 5.12
N GLN A 46 8.11 5.81 3.90
CA GLN A 46 8.86 6.04 2.66
C GLN A 46 9.26 7.51 2.53
N GLU A 47 8.32 8.44 2.76
CA GLU A 47 8.58 9.88 2.68
C GLU A 47 9.56 10.34 3.77
N ARG A 48 9.42 9.80 5.00
CA ARG A 48 10.32 10.11 6.12
C ARG A 48 11.74 9.58 5.90
N LEU A 49 11.89 8.40 5.33
CA LEU A 49 13.17 7.74 5.09
C LEU A 49 13.81 8.10 3.74
N ALA A 50 13.07 8.78 2.86
CA ALA A 50 13.47 9.17 1.51
C ALA A 50 14.09 7.99 0.73
N SER A 51 15.30 8.15 0.18
CA SER A 51 15.98 7.13 -0.64
C SER A 51 16.37 5.85 0.11
N LYS A 52 16.17 5.79 1.43
CA LYS A 52 16.52 4.61 2.23
C LYS A 52 15.48 3.50 2.15
N HIS A 53 14.21 3.82 1.90
CA HIS A 53 13.12 2.84 1.85
C HIS A 53 12.46 2.80 0.46
N ASP A 54 12.56 1.66 -0.22
CA ASP A 54 11.92 1.49 -1.54
C ASP A 54 10.52 0.92 -1.37
N VAL A 55 9.55 1.46 -2.12
CA VAL A 55 8.19 0.90 -2.19
C VAL A 55 7.96 0.37 -3.61
N VAL A 56 7.54 -0.89 -3.71
CA VAL A 56 7.23 -1.56 -4.98
C VAL A 56 5.76 -1.96 -4.99
N PRO A 57 4.88 -1.23 -5.71
CA PRO A 57 3.51 -1.68 -5.87
C PRO A 57 3.41 -2.82 -6.88
N VAL A 58 2.58 -3.80 -6.54
CA VAL A 58 2.22 -4.96 -7.34
C VAL A 58 0.71 -4.90 -7.56
N PHE A 59 0.30 -4.81 -8.83
CA PHE A 59 -1.09 -4.69 -9.24
C PHE A 59 -1.59 -6.08 -9.68
N TYR A 60 -2.20 -6.80 -8.74
CA TYR A 60 -2.71 -8.15 -8.92
C TYR A 60 -4.17 -8.11 -9.41
N ASN A 61 -4.36 -8.36 -10.71
CA ASN A 61 -5.66 -8.32 -11.39
C ASN A 61 -6.44 -7.00 -11.15
N VAL A 62 -5.72 -5.88 -11.08
CA VAL A 62 -6.27 -4.52 -10.98
C VAL A 62 -5.47 -3.58 -11.88
N ASP A 63 -6.11 -2.55 -12.43
CA ASP A 63 -5.42 -1.52 -13.18
C ASP A 63 -4.73 -0.53 -12.22
N PRO A 64 -3.44 -0.19 -12.42
CA PRO A 64 -2.80 0.91 -11.69
C PRO A 64 -3.60 2.22 -11.70
N TYR A 65 -4.31 2.50 -12.78
CA TYR A 65 -5.21 3.65 -12.92
C TYR A 65 -6.32 3.60 -11.86
N ASP A 66 -6.92 2.44 -11.64
CA ASP A 66 -7.99 2.27 -10.64
C ASP A 66 -7.47 2.50 -9.22
N VAL A 67 -6.27 2.01 -8.90
CA VAL A 67 -5.65 2.27 -7.59
C VAL A 67 -5.36 3.76 -7.41
N LYS A 68 -4.75 4.40 -8.42
CA LYS A 68 -4.31 5.79 -8.37
C LYS A 68 -5.46 6.79 -8.29
N ASN A 69 -6.54 6.54 -9.04
CA ASN A 69 -7.70 7.43 -9.13
C ASN A 69 -8.87 6.97 -8.27
N GLN A 70 -8.72 5.83 -7.58
CA GLN A 70 -9.76 5.22 -6.74
C GLN A 70 -11.04 4.94 -7.55
N THR A 71 -10.90 4.38 -8.76
CA THR A 71 -12.01 3.95 -9.64
C THR A 71 -12.24 2.44 -9.57
N GLY A 72 -13.30 1.94 -10.20
CA GLY A 72 -13.61 0.50 -10.21
C GLY A 72 -13.92 -0.03 -8.81
N SER A 73 -13.29 -1.13 -8.39
CA SER A 73 -13.55 -1.70 -7.06
C SER A 73 -13.08 -0.81 -5.90
N PHE A 74 -12.17 0.13 -6.15
CA PHE A 74 -11.75 1.10 -5.14
C PHE A 74 -12.84 2.16 -4.92
N GLU A 75 -13.55 2.57 -5.97
CA GLU A 75 -14.68 3.49 -5.87
C GLU A 75 -15.79 2.88 -5.00
N GLU A 76 -16.17 1.63 -5.28
CA GLU A 76 -17.16 0.88 -4.50
C GLU A 76 -16.82 0.86 -3.00
N ALA A 77 -15.56 0.57 -2.66
CA ALA A 77 -15.10 0.55 -1.28
C ALA A 77 -15.15 1.94 -0.64
N PHE A 78 -14.77 2.98 -1.36
CA PHE A 78 -14.77 4.34 -0.84
C PHE A 78 -16.18 4.93 -0.68
N SER A 79 -17.12 4.60 -1.56
CA SER A 79 -18.54 4.97 -1.37
C SER A 79 -19.12 4.37 -0.09
N TRP A 80 -18.69 3.17 0.30
CA TRP A 80 -19.10 2.57 1.58
C TRP A 80 -18.57 3.37 2.78
N TYR A 81 -17.31 3.79 2.76
CA TYR A 81 -16.75 4.66 3.81
C TYR A 81 -17.41 6.03 3.85
N ASP A 82 -17.72 6.62 2.69
CA ASP A 82 -18.42 7.90 2.61
C ASP A 82 -19.83 7.78 3.24
N ASN A 83 -20.55 6.66 3.02
CA ASN A 83 -21.84 6.41 3.68
C ASN A 83 -21.71 6.26 5.21
N ILE A 84 -20.64 5.63 5.71
CA ILE A 84 -20.35 5.57 7.16
C ILE A 84 -20.20 6.99 7.72
N ILE A 85 -19.47 7.87 7.02
CA ILE A 85 -19.27 9.25 7.43
C ILE A 85 -20.59 10.04 7.44
N GLU A 86 -21.42 9.83 6.43
CA GLU A 86 -22.72 10.50 6.31
C GLU A 86 -23.65 10.13 7.46
N THR A 87 -23.68 8.85 7.82
CA THR A 87 -24.57 8.28 8.84
C THR A 87 -24.05 8.38 10.28
N GLU A 88 -22.78 8.74 10.47
CA GLU A 88 -22.19 8.98 11.80
C GLU A 88 -22.81 10.21 12.48
N LEU A 89 -23.37 10.00 13.67
CA LEU A 89 -24.07 11.02 14.46
C LEU A 89 -23.12 11.72 15.44
N ASP A 90 -22.05 11.05 15.84
CA ASP A 90 -21.03 11.65 16.70
C ASP A 90 -20.12 12.57 15.86
N TYR A 91 -20.20 13.87 16.13
CA TYR A 91 -19.43 14.87 15.39
C TYR A 91 -17.92 14.61 15.43
N GLN A 92 -17.39 14.18 16.57
CA GLN A 92 -15.97 13.93 16.73
C GLN A 92 -15.53 12.73 15.90
N LYS A 93 -16.27 11.62 15.97
CA LYS A 93 -16.00 10.43 15.14
C LYS A 93 -16.14 10.72 13.65
N LYS A 94 -17.10 11.55 13.26
CA LYS A 94 -17.29 11.98 11.87
C LYS A 94 -16.06 12.71 11.34
N ILE A 95 -15.49 13.63 12.14
CA ILE A 95 -14.25 14.34 11.80
C ILE A 95 -13.08 13.37 11.69
N GLU A 96 -12.94 12.41 12.62
CA GLU A 96 -11.88 11.39 12.57
C GLU A 96 -11.97 10.54 11.30
N TRP A 97 -13.18 10.08 10.93
CA TRP A 97 -13.38 9.32 9.69
C TRP A 97 -13.08 10.14 8.44
N LEU A 98 -13.50 11.41 8.39
CA LEU A 98 -13.19 12.31 7.27
C LEU A 98 -11.67 12.46 7.08
N GLN A 99 -10.93 12.67 8.17
CA GLN A 99 -9.47 12.76 8.13
C GLN A 99 -8.84 11.45 7.68
N LYS A 100 -9.34 10.32 8.20
CA LYS A 100 -8.82 8.99 7.90
C LYS A 100 -9.02 8.61 6.42
N VAL A 101 -10.24 8.77 5.91
CA VAL A 101 -10.56 8.50 4.49
C VAL A 101 -9.76 9.40 3.56
N LYS A 102 -9.58 10.68 3.93
CA LYS A 102 -8.72 11.61 3.17
C LYS A 102 -7.28 11.12 3.11
N ALA A 103 -6.72 10.67 4.25
CA ALA A 103 -5.36 10.14 4.31
C ALA A 103 -5.20 8.89 3.44
N TRP A 104 -6.15 7.96 3.49
CA TRP A 104 -6.15 6.75 2.65
C TRP A 104 -6.21 7.06 1.15
N ARG A 105 -7.05 8.01 0.73
CA ARG A 105 -7.12 8.43 -0.68
C ARG A 105 -5.78 9.01 -1.15
N VAL A 106 -5.13 9.82 -0.31
CA VAL A 106 -3.81 10.39 -0.61
C VAL A 106 -2.74 9.32 -0.70
N SER A 107 -2.68 8.38 0.25
CA SER A 107 -1.67 7.32 0.26
C SER A 107 -1.84 6.36 -0.93
N LEU A 108 -3.07 5.96 -1.27
CA LEU A 108 -3.34 5.15 -2.46
C LEU A 108 -2.97 5.88 -3.76
N ARG A 109 -3.28 7.18 -3.87
CA ARG A 109 -2.88 7.97 -5.04
C ARG A 109 -1.36 8.01 -5.18
N LYS A 110 -0.63 8.22 -4.09
CA LYS A 110 0.84 8.20 -4.07
C LYS A 110 1.36 6.82 -4.47
N ALA A 111 0.91 5.77 -3.81
CA ALA A 111 1.34 4.39 -4.07
C ALA A 111 1.02 3.94 -5.51
N GLY A 112 -0.18 4.24 -6.02
CA GLY A 112 -0.59 3.94 -7.39
C GLY A 112 0.11 4.79 -8.45
N SER A 113 0.78 5.89 -8.07
CA SER A 113 1.62 6.69 -8.97
C SER A 113 3.07 6.18 -9.05
N LEU A 114 3.48 5.26 -8.16
CA LEU A 114 4.81 4.65 -8.23
C LEU A 114 4.88 3.66 -9.38
N THR A 115 6.08 3.51 -9.95
CA THR A 115 6.34 2.47 -10.95
C THR A 115 6.26 1.10 -10.30
N GLY A 116 5.37 0.24 -10.80
CA GLY A 116 5.11 -1.08 -10.23
C GLY A 116 5.05 -2.20 -11.25
N MET A 117 4.62 -3.36 -10.77
CA MET A 117 4.48 -4.58 -11.56
C MET A 117 3.01 -4.93 -11.73
N VAL A 118 2.55 -5.10 -12.96
CA VAL A 118 1.15 -5.49 -13.25
C VAL A 118 1.09 -6.95 -13.63
N LEU A 119 0.22 -7.72 -12.97
CA LEU A 119 -0.11 -9.08 -13.40
C LEU A 119 -1.17 -9.01 -14.50
N ALA A 120 -0.76 -9.25 -15.75
CA ALA A 120 -1.68 -9.42 -16.86
C ALA A 120 -1.87 -10.92 -17.17
N ASN A 121 -3.09 -11.43 -16.98
CA ASN A 121 -3.67 -12.66 -17.53
C ASN A 121 -2.74 -13.90 -17.66
N GLY A 122 -2.26 -14.46 -16.54
CA GLY A 122 -2.36 -15.93 -16.43
C GLY A 122 -1.12 -16.78 -16.10
N HIS A 123 -0.03 -16.27 -15.53
CA HIS A 123 0.98 -17.16 -14.92
C HIS A 123 1.50 -16.60 -13.59
N GLU A 124 0.75 -16.83 -12.52
CA GLU A 124 1.10 -16.37 -11.17
C GLU A 124 2.51 -16.81 -10.74
N ALA A 125 2.87 -18.06 -11.00
CA ALA A 125 4.21 -18.58 -10.68
C ALA A 125 5.33 -17.79 -11.38
N LYS A 126 5.15 -17.44 -12.67
CA LYS A 126 6.09 -16.62 -13.43
C LYS A 126 6.14 -15.19 -12.89
N PHE A 127 4.99 -14.65 -12.52
CA PHE A 127 4.90 -13.31 -11.94
C PHE A 127 5.57 -13.21 -10.57
N ILE A 128 5.36 -14.19 -9.69
CA ILE A 128 6.06 -14.31 -8.41
C ILE A 128 7.57 -14.41 -8.64
N SER A 129 8.02 -15.24 -9.58
CA SER A 129 9.44 -15.33 -9.94
C SER A 129 10.00 -13.97 -10.39
N ASN A 130 9.25 -13.21 -11.19
CA ASN A 130 9.64 -11.87 -11.60
C ASN A 130 9.73 -10.91 -10.40
N ILE A 131 8.78 -10.94 -9.47
CA ILE A 131 8.81 -10.12 -8.25
C ILE A 131 10.08 -10.42 -7.46
N VAL A 132 10.36 -11.70 -7.18
CA VAL A 132 11.57 -12.13 -6.45
C VAL A 132 12.84 -11.62 -7.15
N ASN A 133 12.91 -11.70 -8.47
CA ASN A 133 14.06 -11.22 -9.24
C ASN A 133 14.25 -9.69 -9.16
N VAL A 134 13.17 -8.91 -9.25
CA VAL A 134 13.21 -7.44 -9.12
C VAL A 134 13.70 -7.05 -7.72
N ILE A 135 13.17 -7.70 -6.69
CA ILE A 135 13.51 -7.42 -5.29
C ILE A 135 14.97 -7.80 -5.01
N ARG A 136 15.42 -8.99 -5.46
CA ARG A 136 16.82 -9.40 -5.34
C ARG A 136 17.79 -8.40 -5.97
N LYS A 137 17.47 -7.89 -7.17
CA LYS A 137 18.30 -6.87 -7.85
C LYS A 137 18.36 -5.57 -7.05
N LYS A 138 17.21 -5.10 -6.52
CA LYS A 138 17.15 -3.89 -5.68
C LYS A 138 17.95 -4.04 -4.39
N LEU A 139 17.84 -5.18 -3.72
CA LEU A 139 18.61 -5.47 -2.50
C LEU A 139 20.13 -5.50 -2.77
N ASN A 140 20.56 -6.18 -3.84
CA ASN A 140 21.98 -6.22 -4.22
C ASN A 140 22.52 -4.80 -4.50
N TYR A 141 21.75 -3.97 -5.21
CA TYR A 141 22.15 -2.59 -5.48
C TYR A 141 22.30 -1.76 -4.20
N LYS A 142 21.37 -1.91 -3.25
CA LYS A 142 21.46 -1.21 -1.96
C LYS A 142 22.66 -1.68 -1.12
N LEU A 143 22.94 -2.98 -1.06
CA LEU A 143 24.11 -3.51 -0.34
C LEU A 143 25.43 -2.93 -0.88
N LEU A 144 25.59 -2.89 -2.21
CA LEU A 144 26.77 -2.33 -2.86
C LEU A 144 26.96 -0.82 -2.60
N HIS A 145 25.88 -0.07 -2.37
CA HIS A 145 25.95 1.36 -2.04
C HIS A 145 26.23 1.63 -0.55
N ILE A 146 26.05 0.63 0.32
CA ILE A 146 26.35 0.72 1.74
C ILE A 146 27.82 0.40 2.00
N GLU A 147 28.39 -0.57 1.28
CA GLU A 147 29.80 -0.99 1.41
C GLU A 147 30.81 0.01 0.82
N GLY A 148 30.36 0.97 0.02
CA GLY A 148 31.20 2.00 -0.62
C GLY A 148 31.41 3.29 0.20
N LYS A 149 31.09 3.28 1.50
CA LYS A 149 31.29 4.39 2.45
C LYS A 149 32.14 3.95 3.63
#